data_AF-A0A7X4JVP8-F1
#
_entry.id   AF-A0A7X4JVP8-F1
#
_cell.length_a   1.000
_cell.length_b   1.000
_cell.length_c   1.000
_cell.angle_alpha   90.00
_cell.angle_beta   90.00
_cell.angle_gamma   90.00
#
_symmetry.space_group_name_H-M   'P 1'
#
loop_
_entity.id
_entity.type
_entity.pdbx_description
1 polymer ?
#
loop_
_entity_poly.entity_id
_entity_poly.type
_entity_poly.pdbx_seq_one_letter_code
_entity_poly.pdbx_strand_id
1 'polypeptide(L)'
;MRGQIRIVRAVAAAVLLAAAIGSPASAQERWNRGQNVQPVFEGWERNDDGSFTMVFGYLNRNYQEQPIIPVGPNNFFEPGPADRGQPTHFYNRRQQFVFTVRVPADWGREQDLVWSVTHNGRTDYAYGHLWPVWEIDAGVRRL
;
A
#
# COMPACT_ATOMS: atom_id res chain seq x y z
N MET A 1 39.54 34.98 38.98
CA MET A 1 38.27 34.21 38.91
C MET A 1 37.45 34.41 37.61
N ARG A 2 37.70 35.42 36.76
CA ARG A 2 36.93 35.63 35.51
C ARG A 2 37.35 34.75 34.30
N GLY A 3 38.50 34.07 34.34
CA GLY A 3 39.03 33.24 33.25
C GLY A 3 38.45 31.81 33.19
N GLN A 4 38.18 31.18 34.34
CA GLN A 4 37.65 29.80 34.40
C GLN A 4 36.21 29.69 33.89
N ILE A 5 35.38 30.72 34.11
CA ILE A 5 33.97 30.75 33.69
C ILE A 5 33.81 30.78 32.16
N ARG A 6 34.77 31.34 31.43
CA ARG A 6 34.75 31.37 29.94
C ARG A 6 35.10 30.00 29.33
N ILE A 7 35.99 29.24 29.97
CA ILE A 7 36.43 27.93 29.50
C ILE A 7 35.32 26.87 29.69
N VAL A 8 34.60 26.89 30.82
CA VAL A 8 33.49 25.96 31.09
C VAL A 8 32.33 26.13 30.08
N ARG A 9 32.04 27.36 29.65
CA ARG A 9 31.00 27.65 28.65
C ARG A 9 31.36 27.17 27.25
N ALA A 10 32.64 27.26 26.85
CA ALA A 10 33.11 26.78 25.55
C ALA A 10 33.08 25.25 25.46
N VAL A 11 33.43 24.55 26.53
CA VAL A 11 33.38 23.08 26.59
C VAL A 11 31.94 22.57 26.59
N ALA A 12 31.02 23.21 27.33
CA ALA A 12 29.61 22.85 27.33
C ALA A 12 28.94 23.02 25.95
N ALA A 13 29.30 24.08 25.22
CA ALA A 13 28.81 24.30 23.86
C ALA A 13 29.34 23.26 22.85
N ALA A 14 30.59 22.82 22.99
CA ALA A 14 31.18 21.78 22.14
C ALA A 14 30.56 20.39 22.39
N VAL A 15 30.22 20.06 23.65
CA VAL A 15 29.54 18.80 24.00
C VAL A 15 28.11 18.76 23.46
N LEU A 16 27.38 19.88 23.51
CA LEU A 16 26.03 19.97 22.92
C LEU A 16 26.04 19.89 21.40
N LEU A 17 27.07 20.42 20.73
CA LEU A 17 27.21 20.33 19.28
C LEU A 17 27.55 18.89 18.84
N ALA A 18 28.38 18.16 19.58
CA ALA A 18 28.73 16.77 19.29
C ALA A 18 27.54 15.80 19.43
N ALA A 19 26.60 16.07 20.35
CA ALA A 19 25.40 15.25 20.55
C ALA A 19 24.38 15.37 19.40
N ALA A 20 24.41 16.46 18.63
CA ALA A 20 23.45 16.71 17.54
C ALA A 20 23.85 16.06 16.20
N ILE A 21 25.08 15.60 16.03
CA ILE A 21 25.62 15.09 14.75
C ILE A 21 25.42 13.57 14.59
N GLY A 22 24.89 12.89 15.62
CA GLY A 22 24.95 11.43 15.74
C GLY A 22 23.62 10.68 15.68
N SER A 23 22.47 11.33 15.52
CA SER A 23 21.20 10.60 15.38
C SER A 23 21.12 10.01 13.97
N PRO A 24 21.15 8.68 13.78
CA PRO A 24 20.79 8.11 12.51
C PRO A 24 19.33 8.49 12.25
N ALA A 25 19.11 9.37 11.29
CA ALA A 25 17.78 9.60 10.74
C ALA A 25 17.37 8.31 10.01
N SER A 26 16.73 7.38 10.71
CA SER A 26 16.03 6.26 10.07
C SER A 26 14.82 6.83 9.35
N ALA A 27 15.04 7.34 8.15
CA ALA A 27 14.03 8.04 7.36
C ALA A 27 12.88 7.14 6.86
N GLN A 28 12.98 5.81 7.06
CA GLN A 28 11.89 4.87 6.78
C GLN A 28 12.12 3.58 7.55
N GLU A 29 11.14 3.15 8.36
CA GLU A 29 11.17 1.81 8.94
C GLU A 29 11.14 0.76 7.82
N ARG A 30 12.20 -0.03 7.73
CA ARG A 30 12.33 -1.12 6.76
C ARG A 30 12.15 -2.44 7.48
N TRP A 31 11.14 -3.18 7.05
CA TRP A 31 10.86 -4.52 7.56
C TRP A 31 11.22 -5.56 6.51
N ASN A 32 12.12 -6.49 6.84
CA ASN A 32 12.48 -7.56 5.91
C ASN A 32 11.33 -8.56 5.73
N ARG A 33 10.58 -8.84 6.81
CA ARG A 33 9.54 -9.87 6.93
C ARG A 33 8.49 -9.47 7.98
N GLY A 34 7.39 -10.22 8.06
CA GLY A 34 6.42 -10.16 9.15
C GLY A 34 5.37 -9.05 9.04
N GLN A 35 5.45 -8.20 8.02
CA GLN A 35 4.46 -7.15 7.77
C GLN A 35 3.33 -7.64 6.87
N ASN A 36 2.24 -6.88 6.82
CA ASN A 36 1.08 -7.18 6.02
C ASN A 36 1.27 -6.89 4.52
N VAL A 37 0.32 -7.41 3.73
CA VAL A 37 0.11 -7.07 2.34
C VAL A 37 -1.14 -6.19 2.27
N GLN A 38 -1.00 -4.96 1.79
CA GLN A 38 -2.12 -4.04 1.59
C GLN A 38 -2.63 -4.17 0.15
N PRO A 39 -3.82 -4.73 -0.09
CA PRO A 39 -4.47 -4.60 -1.39
C PRO A 39 -4.85 -3.13 -1.64
N VAL A 40 -4.85 -2.70 -2.90
CA VAL A 40 -5.11 -1.32 -3.30
C VAL A 40 -6.08 -1.30 -4.47
N PHE A 41 -7.13 -0.48 -4.35
CA PHE A 41 -7.95 -0.11 -5.50
C PHE A 41 -7.27 1.06 -6.21
N GLU A 42 -6.97 0.88 -7.48
CA GLU A 42 -6.24 1.87 -8.28
C GLU A 42 -7.21 2.76 -9.10
N GLY A 43 -8.49 2.40 -9.15
CA GLY A 43 -9.52 3.12 -9.88
C GLY A 43 -10.32 2.22 -10.83
N TRP A 44 -11.15 2.84 -11.66
CA TRP A 44 -12.01 2.14 -12.61
C TRP A 44 -12.09 2.83 -13.96
N GLU A 45 -12.44 2.07 -14.99
CA GLU A 45 -12.67 2.54 -16.37
C GLU A 45 -14.08 2.16 -16.82
N ARG A 46 -14.71 3.01 -17.63
CA ARG A 46 -15.97 2.69 -18.31
C ARG A 46 -15.68 1.94 -19.61
N ASN A 47 -16.42 0.86 -19.86
CA ASN A 47 -16.36 0.11 -21.11
C ASN A 47 -17.49 0.57 -22.07
N ASP A 48 -17.32 0.33 -23.37
CA ASP A 48 -18.29 0.72 -24.41
C ASP A 48 -19.68 0.08 -24.26
N ASP A 49 -19.76 -1.09 -23.64
CA ASP A 49 -21.01 -1.79 -23.36
C ASP A 49 -21.69 -1.33 -22.05
N GLY A 50 -21.19 -0.25 -21.44
CA GLY A 50 -21.70 0.32 -20.21
C GLY A 50 -21.22 -0.37 -18.93
N SER A 51 -20.54 -1.51 -19.03
CA SER A 51 -19.90 -2.16 -17.87
C SER A 51 -18.68 -1.39 -17.39
N PHE A 52 -18.10 -1.82 -16.27
CA PHE A 52 -16.94 -1.16 -15.67
C PHE A 52 -15.79 -2.13 -15.47
N THR A 53 -14.57 -1.65 -15.66
CA THR A 53 -13.34 -2.37 -15.36
C THR A 53 -12.70 -1.76 -14.12
N MET A 54 -12.71 -2.48 -13.00
CA MET A 54 -12.04 -2.10 -11.76
C MET A 54 -10.59 -2.60 -11.76
N VAL A 55 -9.69 -1.77 -11.24
CA VAL A 55 -8.25 -2.01 -11.28
C VAL A 55 -7.70 -2.13 -9.88
N PHE A 56 -6.86 -3.14 -9.68
CA PHE A 56 -6.29 -3.41 -8.37
C PHE A 56 -4.77 -3.55 -8.44
N GLY A 57 -4.12 -3.23 -7.34
CA GLY A 57 -2.69 -3.38 -7.07
C GLY A 57 -2.49 -3.77 -5.62
N TYR A 58 -1.24 -3.86 -5.16
CA TYR A 58 -0.97 -4.10 -3.74
C TYR A 58 0.38 -3.51 -3.31
N LEU A 59 0.53 -3.32 -2.00
CA LEU A 59 1.80 -3.06 -1.36
C LEU A 59 2.16 -4.22 -0.44
N ASN A 60 3.19 -4.98 -0.80
CA ASN A 60 3.89 -5.84 0.15
C ASN A 60 4.90 -4.98 0.93
N ARG A 61 4.64 -4.78 2.22
CA ARG A 61 5.50 -3.94 3.07
C ARG A 61 6.87 -4.57 3.36
N ASN A 62 7.00 -5.87 3.12
CA ASN A 62 8.22 -6.62 3.34
C ASN A 62 9.24 -6.39 2.22
N TYR A 63 10.52 -6.27 2.60
CA TYR A 63 11.63 -6.09 1.65
C TYR A 63 12.27 -7.39 1.16
N GLN A 64 12.04 -8.52 1.85
CA GLN A 64 12.56 -9.83 1.44
C GLN A 64 11.46 -10.89 1.34
N GLU A 65 10.49 -10.90 2.26
CA GLU A 65 9.39 -11.87 2.22
C GLU A 65 8.45 -11.61 1.04
N GLN A 66 8.14 -12.66 0.28
CA GLN A 66 7.17 -12.67 -0.79
C GLN A 66 6.15 -13.78 -0.51
N PRO A 67 5.06 -13.48 0.20
CA PRO A 67 4.16 -14.54 0.64
C PRO A 67 3.37 -15.11 -0.53
N ILE A 68 3.12 -16.42 -0.45
CA ILE A 68 2.19 -17.13 -1.33
C ILE A 68 0.88 -17.28 -0.54
N ILE A 69 -0.18 -16.61 -1.00
CA ILE A 69 -1.50 -16.59 -0.37
C ILE A 69 -2.51 -17.05 -1.43
N PRO A 70 -2.85 -18.35 -1.49
CA PRO A 70 -3.81 -18.88 -2.44
C PRO A 70 -5.20 -18.24 -2.28
N VAL A 71 -5.99 -18.23 -3.35
CA VAL A 71 -7.40 -17.84 -3.27
C VAL A 71 -8.13 -18.69 -2.24
N GLY A 72 -8.89 -18.05 -1.36
CA GLY A 72 -9.55 -18.71 -0.23
C GLY A 72 -9.76 -17.75 0.94
N PRO A 73 -9.91 -18.24 2.18
CA PRO A 73 -10.27 -17.42 3.35
C PRO A 73 -9.32 -16.25 3.66
N ASN A 74 -8.10 -16.27 3.12
CA ASN A 74 -7.09 -15.23 3.31
C ASN A 74 -6.82 -14.39 2.05
N ASN A 75 -7.51 -14.65 0.94
CA ASN A 75 -7.35 -13.92 -0.31
C ASN A 75 -8.60 -14.11 -1.19
N PHE A 76 -9.58 -13.21 -1.06
CA PHE A 76 -10.88 -13.38 -1.71
C PHE A 76 -11.56 -12.05 -2.02
N PHE A 77 -12.56 -12.11 -2.90
CA PHE A 77 -13.46 -11.02 -3.21
C PHE A 77 -14.86 -11.20 -2.64
N GLU A 78 -15.47 -10.08 -2.28
CA GLU A 78 -16.90 -9.95 -2.01
C GLU A 78 -17.48 -8.71 -2.68
N PRO A 79 -18.70 -8.74 -3.24
CA PRO A 79 -19.54 -9.94 -3.40
C PRO A 79 -18.94 -10.92 -4.41
N GLY A 80 -19.35 -12.19 -4.30
CA GLY A 80 -18.77 -13.29 -5.06
C GLY A 80 -18.90 -13.15 -6.59
N PRO A 81 -18.13 -13.93 -7.37
CA PRO A 81 -17.25 -15.01 -6.91
C PRO A 81 -16.01 -14.52 -6.14
N ALA A 82 -15.53 -15.36 -5.23
CA ALA A 82 -14.34 -15.10 -4.41
C ALA A 82 -13.04 -15.10 -5.23
N ASP A 83 -12.98 -15.91 -6.28
CA ASP A 83 -11.91 -15.92 -7.27
C ASP A 83 -12.28 -14.99 -8.43
N ARG A 84 -11.44 -13.99 -8.66
CA ARG A 84 -11.53 -13.07 -9.79
C ARG A 84 -10.17 -12.89 -10.48
N GLY A 85 -9.27 -13.86 -10.32
CA GLY A 85 -7.92 -13.81 -10.88
C GLY A 85 -6.93 -12.94 -10.09
N GLN A 86 -7.20 -12.68 -8.81
CA GLN A 86 -6.26 -11.96 -7.95
C GLN A 86 -4.91 -12.70 -7.82
N PRO A 87 -3.79 -11.97 -7.60
CA PRO A 87 -2.48 -12.58 -7.37
C PRO A 87 -2.48 -13.54 -6.19
N THR A 88 -1.75 -14.64 -6.33
CA THR A 88 -1.48 -15.60 -5.26
C THR A 88 -0.04 -15.57 -4.77
N HIS A 89 0.87 -14.90 -5.49
CA HIS A 89 2.24 -14.61 -5.07
C HIS A 89 2.42 -13.10 -4.97
N PHE A 90 2.79 -12.61 -3.79
CA PHE A 90 2.92 -11.18 -3.53
C PHE A 90 4.40 -10.75 -3.52
N TYR A 91 4.87 -10.26 -4.65
CA TYR A 91 6.22 -9.71 -4.79
C TYR A 91 6.43 -8.50 -3.86
N ASN A 92 7.69 -8.19 -3.57
CA ASN A 92 7.99 -7.10 -2.65
C ASN A 92 7.49 -5.76 -3.17
N ARG A 93 7.27 -4.84 -2.23
CA ARG A 93 6.98 -3.42 -2.48
C ARG A 93 5.65 -3.20 -3.21
N ARG A 94 5.50 -2.01 -3.79
CA ARG A 94 4.30 -1.60 -4.49
C ARG A 94 4.28 -2.25 -5.87
N GLN A 95 3.17 -2.91 -6.16
CA GLN A 95 2.85 -3.48 -7.46
C GLN A 95 1.54 -2.82 -7.90
N GLN A 96 1.62 -1.87 -8.84
CA GLN A 96 0.47 -1.10 -9.30
C GLN A 96 -0.21 -1.81 -10.48
N PHE A 97 -1.53 -1.63 -10.60
CA PHE A 97 -2.31 -2.05 -11.77
C PHE A 97 -2.14 -3.53 -12.17
N VAL A 98 -1.98 -4.43 -11.20
CA VAL A 98 -1.55 -5.81 -11.42
C VAL A 98 -2.62 -6.72 -12.02
N PHE A 99 -3.91 -6.41 -11.80
CA PHE A 99 -5.02 -7.12 -12.43
C PHE A 99 -6.28 -6.25 -12.50
N THR A 100 -7.27 -6.74 -13.23
CA THR A 100 -8.57 -6.10 -13.37
C THR A 100 -9.71 -7.06 -13.08
N VAL A 101 -10.84 -6.48 -12.67
CA VAL A 101 -12.12 -7.18 -12.54
C VAL A 101 -13.18 -6.39 -13.29
N ARG A 102 -13.90 -7.06 -14.18
CA ARG A 102 -15.08 -6.47 -14.83
C ARG A 102 -16.31 -6.64 -13.94
N VAL A 103 -17.05 -5.56 -13.73
CA VAL A 103 -18.36 -5.54 -13.06
C VAL A 103 -19.43 -5.07 -14.06
N PRO A 104 -20.68 -5.53 -13.95
CA PRO A 104 -21.73 -5.25 -14.93
C PRO A 104 -22.18 -3.78 -14.92
N ALA A 105 -22.91 -3.37 -15.96
CA ALA A 105 -23.38 -1.99 -16.12
C ALA A 105 -24.35 -1.53 -15.01
N ASP A 106 -25.03 -2.47 -14.37
CA ASP A 106 -26.00 -2.27 -13.29
C ASP A 106 -25.41 -2.46 -11.88
N TRP A 107 -24.07 -2.54 -11.73
CA TRP A 107 -23.38 -2.72 -10.44
C TRP A 107 -23.84 -1.75 -9.34
N GLY A 108 -24.22 -0.53 -9.71
CA GLY A 108 -24.68 0.49 -8.77
C GLY A 108 -23.51 1.26 -8.11
N ARG A 109 -23.78 2.50 -7.69
CA ARG A 109 -22.75 3.39 -7.10
C ARG A 109 -22.53 3.20 -5.60
N GLU A 110 -23.44 2.48 -4.95
CA GLU A 110 -23.44 2.23 -3.50
C GLU A 110 -22.82 0.86 -3.16
N GLN A 111 -22.51 0.04 -4.17
CA GLN A 111 -21.91 -1.27 -3.99
C GLN A 111 -20.39 -1.24 -4.22
N ASP A 112 -19.67 -1.80 -3.28
CA ASP A 112 -18.22 -2.00 -3.39
C ASP A 112 -17.90 -3.44 -3.79
N LEU A 113 -16.89 -3.59 -4.65
CA LEU A 113 -16.18 -4.86 -4.82
C LEU A 113 -14.96 -4.85 -3.89
N VAL A 114 -15.00 -5.67 -2.86
CA VAL A 114 -14.00 -5.70 -1.79
C VAL A 114 -13.02 -6.84 -2.03
N TRP A 115 -11.73 -6.51 -2.16
CA TRP A 115 -10.64 -7.49 -2.12
C TRP A 115 -10.05 -7.56 -0.73
N SER A 116 -10.07 -8.75 -0.12
CA SER A 116 -9.56 -9.02 1.22
C SER A 116 -8.30 -9.86 1.15
N VAL A 117 -7.22 -9.42 1.84
CA VAL A 117 -5.97 -10.18 1.96
C VAL A 117 -5.56 -10.28 3.43
N THR A 118 -5.36 -11.50 3.92
CA THR A 118 -4.88 -11.79 5.28
C THR A 118 -3.45 -12.33 5.23
N HIS A 119 -2.53 -11.66 5.93
CA HIS A 119 -1.16 -12.14 6.10
C HIS A 119 -0.62 -11.77 7.49
N ASN A 120 0.11 -12.69 8.12
CA ASN A 120 0.67 -12.51 9.48
C ASN A 120 -0.38 -12.07 10.52
N GLY A 121 -1.58 -12.65 10.44
CA GLY A 121 -2.67 -12.39 11.39
C GLY A 121 -3.40 -11.07 11.19
N ARG A 122 -3.08 -10.30 10.14
CA ARG A 122 -3.76 -9.04 9.80
C ARG A 122 -4.45 -9.16 8.45
N THR A 123 -5.71 -8.72 8.40
CA THR A 123 -6.49 -8.57 7.17
C THR A 123 -6.53 -7.11 6.75
N ASP A 124 -6.25 -6.84 5.48
CA ASP A 124 -6.40 -5.53 4.86
C ASP A 124 -7.29 -5.66 3.61
N TYR A 125 -7.87 -4.52 3.22
CA TYR A 125 -8.95 -4.46 2.23
C TYR A 125 -8.67 -3.41 1.16
N ALA A 126 -9.11 -3.69 -0.06
CA ALA A 126 -9.31 -2.70 -1.12
C ALA A 126 -10.78 -2.65 -1.48
N TYR A 127 -11.37 -1.47 -1.38
CA TYR A 127 -12.76 -1.23 -1.74
C TYR A 127 -12.77 -0.66 -3.17
N GLY A 128 -13.28 -1.44 -4.12
CA GLY A 128 -13.46 -1.02 -5.50
C GLY A 128 -14.84 -0.40 -5.69
N HIS A 129 -14.90 0.88 -6.03
CA HIS A 129 -16.15 1.64 -6.10
C HIS A 129 -16.17 2.58 -7.30
N LEU A 130 -17.38 2.93 -7.75
CA LEU A 130 -17.61 3.72 -8.97
C LEU A 130 -17.73 5.23 -8.72
N TRP A 131 -17.02 5.75 -7.71
CA TRP A 131 -17.03 7.20 -7.48
C TRP A 131 -16.26 7.91 -8.59
N PRO A 132 -16.78 9.02 -9.14
CA PRO A 132 -16.17 9.71 -10.30
C PRO A 132 -14.71 10.12 -10.10
N VAL A 133 -14.30 10.42 -8.86
CA VAL A 133 -12.91 10.81 -8.54
C VAL A 133 -11.90 9.69 -8.76
N TRP A 134 -12.35 8.44 -8.84
CA TRP A 134 -11.53 7.25 -9.09
C TRP A 134 -11.61 6.75 -10.53
N GLU A 135 -12.30 7.48 -11.42
CA GLU A 135 -12.31 7.15 -12.84
C GLU A 135 -10.91 7.41 -13.43
N ILE A 136 -10.34 6.39 -14.03
CA ILE A 136 -9.00 6.44 -14.62
C ILE A 136 -9.11 7.09 -16.00
N ASP A 137 -8.34 8.17 -16.23
CA ASP A 137 -8.21 8.75 -17.56
C ASP A 137 -7.25 7.93 -18.45
N ALA A 138 -7.36 8.14 -19.77
CA ALA A 138 -6.58 7.40 -20.77
C ALA A 138 -5.04 7.57 -20.67
N GLY A 139 -4.53 8.46 -19.81
CA GLY A 139 -3.12 8.74 -19.62
C GLY A 139 -2.43 7.94 -18.50
N VAL A 140 -3.18 7.43 -17.52
CA VAL A 140 -2.59 6.81 -16.29
C VAL A 140 -2.01 5.41 -16.53
N ARG A 141 -2.52 4.64 -17.49
CA ARG A 141 -2.14 3.24 -17.74
C ARG A 141 -1.20 2.99 -18.92
N ARG A 142 -0.81 4.04 -19.64
CA ARG A 142 0.12 3.92 -20.79
C ARG A 142 1.57 4.16 -20.33
N LEU A 143 2.13 3.26 -19.53
CA LEU A 143 3.56 3.20 -19.23
C LEU A 143 4.04 1.76 -19.27
#